data_AF-A0A7Z0NDU1-F1
#
_entry.id   AF-A0A7Z0NDU1-F1
#
_cell.length_a   1.000
_cell.length_b   1.000
_cell.length_c   1.000
_cell.angle_alpha   90.00
_cell.angle_beta   90.00
_cell.angle_gamma   90.00
#
_symmetry.space_group_name_H-M   'P 1'
#
loop_
_entity.id
_entity.type
_entity.pdbx_description
1 polymer ?
#
loop_
_entity_poly.entity_id
_entity_poly.type
_entity_poly.pdbx_seq_one_letter_code
_entity_poly.pdbx_strand_id
1 'polypeptide(L)' 'MPKFTLKDGVLSSQVYVQVTREHKCSCGEEMTITMSLPEGVGYRTQITINNAHCPGCGETVVIPYGHHYIENYRLLTKEP' A
#
# COMPACT_ATOMS: atom_id res chain seq x y z
N MET A 1 -18.77 -10.10 -7.13
CA MET A 1 -18.46 -9.16 -6.02
C MET A 1 -17.42 -9.82 -5.14
N PRO A 2 -16.28 -9.17 -4.88
CA PRO A 2 -15.27 -9.73 -3.98
C PRO A 2 -15.87 -9.91 -2.58
N LYS A 3 -15.55 -11.01 -1.90
CA LYS A 3 -15.94 -11.25 -0.51
C LYS A 3 -14.81 -10.82 0.42
N PHE A 4 -15.11 -9.89 1.32
CA PHE A 4 -14.20 -9.41 2.36
C PHE A 4 -14.64 -9.95 3.72
N THR A 5 -13.68 -10.32 4.56
CA THR A 5 -13.90 -10.68 5.95
C THR A 5 -13.04 -9.78 6.82
N LEU A 6 -13.65 -9.10 7.80
CA LEU A 6 -12.94 -8.37 8.83
C LEU A 6 -13.13 -9.12 10.14
N LYS A 7 -12.06 -9.72 10.68
CA LYS A 7 -12.08 -10.46 11.94
C LYS A 7 -10.85 -10.09 12.74
N ASP A 8 -11.04 -9.73 14.02
CA ASP A 8 -9.94 -9.38 14.94
C ASP A 8 -9.02 -8.26 14.39
N GLY A 9 -9.59 -7.29 13.65
CA GLY A 9 -8.84 -6.21 13.01
C GLY A 9 -8.06 -6.63 11.76
N VAL A 10 -8.12 -7.90 11.36
CA VAL A 10 -7.48 -8.42 10.14
C VAL A 10 -8.49 -8.41 9.01
N LEU A 11 -8.20 -7.63 7.95
CA LEU A 11 -8.94 -7.65 6.70
C LEU A 11 -8.41 -8.77 5.80
N SER A 12 -9.28 -9.69 5.44
CA SER A 12 -9.01 -10.72 4.43
C SER A 12 -9.96 -10.64 3.24
N SER A 13 -9.47 -11.04 2.07
CA SER A 13 -10.23 -11.07 0.82
C SER A 13 -10.05 -12.42 0.13
N GLN A 14 -11.01 -12.82 -0.70
CA GLN A 14 -10.82 -13.96 -1.59
C GLN A 14 -9.87 -13.66 -2.75
N VAL A 15 -9.75 -12.38 -3.11
CA VAL A 15 -8.93 -11.93 -4.24
C VAL A 15 -7.98 -10.84 -3.77
N TYR A 16 -6.69 -11.10 -3.99
CA TYR A 16 -5.60 -10.16 -3.81
C TYR A 16 -4.95 -9.91 -5.16
N VAL A 17 -4.61 -8.66 -5.43
CA VAL A 17 -3.87 -8.26 -6.62
C VAL A 17 -2.51 -7.72 -6.22
N GLN A 18 -1.49 -8.07 -6.99
CA GLN A 18 -0.17 -7.48 -6.85
C GLN A 18 -0.21 -6.08 -7.44
N VAL A 19 0.19 -5.09 -6.65
CA VAL A 19 0.18 -3.68 -7.04
C VAL A 19 1.55 -3.06 -6.85
N THR A 20 1.85 -2.07 -7.68
CA THR A 20 3.07 -1.28 -7.58
C THR A 20 2.80 0.16 -7.16
N ARG A 21 3.78 0.80 -6.53
CA ARG A 21 3.77 2.23 -6.20
C ARG A 21 5.18 2.79 -6.25
N GLU A 22 5.35 3.91 -6.92
CA GLU A 22 6.58 4.71 -6.78
C GLU A 22 6.59 5.42 -5.43
N HIS A 23 7.69 5.31 -4.71
CA HIS A 23 7.89 5.92 -3.42
C HIS A 23 9.23 6.62 -3.37
N LYS A 24 9.19 7.86 -2.88
CA LYS A 24 10.38 8.64 -2.58
C LYS A 24 10.65 8.59 -1.09
N CYS A 25 11.78 8.01 -0.74
CA CYS A 25 12.27 7.93 0.62
C CYS A 25 12.62 9.33 1.17
N SER A 26 12.69 9.46 2.49
CA SER A 26 13.09 10.69 3.20
C SER A 26 14.47 11.19 2.80
N CYS A 27 15.40 10.28 2.50
CA CYS A 27 16.75 10.58 1.99
C CYS A 27 16.78 11.03 0.52
N GLY A 28 15.64 11.05 -0.17
CA GLY A 28 15.49 11.49 -1.55
C GLY A 28 15.60 10.40 -2.61
N GLU A 29 15.97 9.16 -2.22
CA GLU A 29 16.03 8.02 -3.15
C GLU A 29 14.63 7.52 -3.54
N GLU A 30 14.49 7.08 -4.79
CA GLU A 30 13.22 6.60 -5.33
C GLU A 30 13.25 5.07 -5.45
N MET A 31 12.13 4.43 -5.12
CA MET A 31 11.96 2.99 -5.25
C MET A 31 10.54 2.62 -5.66
N THR A 32 10.41 1.50 -6.37
CA THR A 32 9.11 0.91 -6.68
C THR A 32 8.76 -0.13 -5.63
N ILE A 33 7.72 0.14 -4.85
CA ILE A 33 7.17 -0.79 -3.88
C ILE A 33 6.24 -1.75 -4.60
N THR A 34 6.36 -3.04 -4.30
CA THR A 34 5.41 -4.06 -4.76
C THR A 34 4.76 -4.75 -3.57
N MET A 35 3.42 -4.80 -3.55
CA MET A 35 2.66 -5.41 -2.45
C MET A 35 1.39 -6.10 -2.95
N SER A 36 0.82 -7.01 -2.16
CA SER A 36 -0.47 -7.65 -2.46
C SER A 36 -1.57 -7.02 -1.63
N LEU A 37 -2.61 -6.50 -2.28
CA LEU A 37 -3.76 -5.89 -1.61
C LEU A 37 -5.08 -6.48 -2.11
N PRO A 38 -6.10 -6.58 -1.23
CA PRO A 38 -7.48 -6.88 -1.63
C PRO A 38 -7.97 -6.00 -2.78
N GLU A 39 -8.44 -6.64 -3.86
CA GLU A 39 -9.03 -5.92 -4.99
C GLU A 39 -10.34 -5.24 -4.58
N GLY A 40 -10.57 -4.01 -5.06
CA GLY A 40 -11.82 -3.29 -4.83
C GLY A 40 -11.96 -2.66 -3.43
N VAL A 41 -10.89 -2.64 -2.63
CA VAL A 41 -10.85 -1.96 -1.34
C VAL A 41 -10.18 -0.60 -1.46
N GLY A 42 -10.84 0.44 -0.95
CA GLY A 42 -10.24 1.75 -0.69
C GLY A 42 -9.82 1.86 0.78
N TYR A 43 -8.64 2.43 1.03
CA TYR A 43 -8.08 2.59 2.37
C TYR A 43 -7.95 4.08 2.67
N ARG A 44 -8.44 4.53 3.83
CA ARG A 44 -8.24 5.90 4.33
C ARG A 44 -7.36 5.86 5.58
N THR A 45 -6.07 5.66 5.37
CA THR A 45 -5.12 5.39 6.45
C THR A 45 -3.70 5.68 5.97
N GLN A 46 -2.74 5.64 6.89
CA GLN A 46 -1.33 5.45 6.59
C GLN A 46 -1.06 3.95 6.37
N ILE A 47 -0.13 3.60 5.46
CA ILE A 47 0.28 2.21 5.21
C ILE A 47 1.77 2.07 5.53
N THR A 48 2.11 1.22 6.50
CA THR A 48 3.49 0.85 6.84
C THR A 48 3.84 -0.48 6.20
N ILE A 49 4.98 -0.56 5.51
CA ILE A 49 5.41 -1.80 4.83
C ILE A 49 6.55 -2.42 5.62
N ASN A 50 6.21 -3.34 6.52
CA ASN A 50 7.14 -3.91 7.50
C ASN A 50 8.36 -4.62 6.88
N ASN A 51 8.25 -5.13 5.65
CA ASN A 51 9.31 -5.87 4.98
C ASN A 51 10.07 -5.03 3.93
N ALA A 52 9.85 -3.71 3.88
CA ALA A 52 10.54 -2.82 2.96
C ALA A 52 11.28 -1.72 3.73
N HIS A 53 12.55 -1.53 3.36
CA HIS A 53 13.40 -0.47 3.86
C HIS A 53 13.93 0.34 2.68
N CYS A 54 14.09 1.65 2.90
CA CYS A 54 14.69 2.55 1.94
C CYS A 54 16.17 2.17 1.71
N PRO A 55 16.62 1.93 0.46
CA PRO A 55 17.96 1.42 0.18
C PRO A 55 19.09 2.34 0.67
N GLY A 56 18.91 3.67 0.61
CA GLY A 56 19.94 4.63 1.00
C GLY A 56 19.98 5.01 2.48
N CYS A 57 18.87 4.96 3.21
CA CYS A 57 18.81 5.37 4.62
C CYS A 57 18.42 4.24 5.59
N GLY A 58 17.95 3.09 5.10
CA GLY A 58 17.50 1.98 5.92
C GLY A 58 16.20 2.25 6.67
N GLU A 59 15.53 3.39 6.46
CA GLU A 59 14.27 3.70 7.12
C GLU A 59 13.13 2.81 6.61
N THR A 60 12.17 2.52 7.49
CA THR A 60 10.96 1.78 7.12
C THR A 60 10.16 2.57 6.10
N VAL A 61 9.67 1.87 5.08
CA VAL A 61 8.84 2.50 4.04
C VAL A 61 7.43 2.74 4.58
N VAL A 62 7.04 4.01 4.58
CA VAL A 62 5.74 4.47 5.07
C VAL A 62 5.05 5.29 3.99
N ILE A 63 3.88 4.82 3.56
CA ILE A 63 2.99 5.59 2.69
C ILE A 63 2.15 6.51 3.59
N PRO A 64 2.19 7.84 3.37
CA PRO A 64 1.50 8.78 4.23
C PRO A 64 -0.02 8.61 4.16
N TYR A 65 -0.70 9.13 5.18
CA TYR A 65 -2.15 9.08 5.27
C TYR A 65 -2.81 9.68 4.01
N GLY A 66 -3.75 8.95 3.44
CA GLY A 66 -4.56 9.44 2.33
C GLY A 66 -5.66 8.46 1.93
N HIS A 67 -6.43 8.81 0.90
CA HIS A 67 -7.38 7.88 0.32
C HIS A 67 -6.70 7.04 -0.76
N HIS A 68 -6.23 5.86 -0.37
CA HIS A 68 -5.57 4.91 -1.24
C HIS A 68 -6.56 3.99 -1.94
N TYR A 69 -6.35 3.76 -3.23
CA TYR A 69 -7.17 2.86 -4.03
C TYR A 69 -6.31 2.21 -5.12
N ILE A 70 -6.78 1.07 -5.61
CA ILE A 70 -6.11 0.31 -6.66
C ILE A 70 -6.74 0.67 -8.00
N GLU A 71 -5.91 1.05 -8.96
CA GLU A 71 -6.30 1.29 -10.34
C GLU A 71 -5.17 0.81 -11.26
N ASN A 72 -5.48 0.00 -12.28
CA ASN A 72 -4.50 -0.53 -13.23
C ASN A 72 -3.27 -1.17 -12.56
N TYR A 73 -3.48 -1.98 -11.52
CA TYR A 73 -2.40 -2.62 -10.73
C TYR A 73 -1.43 -1.63 -10.06
N ARG A 74 -1.83 -0.39 -9.86
CA ARG A 74 -1.07 0.63 -9.13
C ARG A 74 -1.84 1.07 -7.89
N LEU A 75 -1.12 1.28 -6.79
CA LEU A 75 -1.67 1.88 -5.59
C LEU A 75 -1.57 3.41 -5.68
N LEU A 76 -2.70 4.05 -5.96
CA LEU A 76 -2.80 5.51 -6.06
C LEU A 76 -3.29 6.12 -4.76
N THR A 77 -3.08 7.42 -4.58
CA THR A 77 -3.61 8.18 -3.43
C THR A 77 -4.30 9.42 -3.96
N LYS A 78 -5.57 9.59 -3.60
CA LYS A 78 -6.22 10.90 -3.70
C LYS A 78 -5.86 11.69 -2.45
N GLU A 79 -5.31 12.88 -2.65
CA GLU A 79 -5.20 13.86 -1.58
C GLU A 79 -6.62 14.19 -1.06
N PRO A 80 -6.78 14.40 0.25
CA PRO A 80 -8.07 14.75 0.85
C PRO A 80 -8.64 16.07 0.34
#